data_AF-A0ABD2JBZ2-F1
#
_entry.id   AF-A0ABD2JBZ2-F1
#
_cell.length_a   1.000
_cell.length_b   1.000
_cell.length_c   1.000
_cell.angle_alpha   90.00
_cell.angle_beta   90.00
_cell.angle_gamma   90.00
#
_symmetry.space_group_name_H-M   'P 1'
#
loop_
_entity.id
_entity.type
_entity.pdbx_description
1 polymer ?
#
loop_
_entity_poly.entity_id
_entity_poly.type
_entity_poly.pdbx_seq_one_letter_code
_entity_poly.pdbx_strand_id
1 'polypeptide(L)'
;MGEFRVKFRQLEADIEELKGKNEAIQKRLVEFEQKLSTSANYTRILSGQEMIRILAKNNWNQTDCHNELFLFKPNLLKVVCLGAEKVPRTVRAKDRAPKNLEIVYYEVKILSAEQKDFDGTQNDTIGIGFAPKSMPLDRKVGTHPGTFAYFNDGNVRGHRIVGSTKQNLAKFDAGDVVGCGLNLTSKEIILTKNGERLGKKEQPYHRFISSHYGNELIDSNLFFASKDADDLYPAISLNNPGDEVEANFGPNFKYTLI
;
A
#
# COMPACT_ATOMS: atom_id res chain seq x y z
N MET A 1 24.35 32.33 -50.70
CA MET A 1 25.33 31.51 -49.93
C MET A 1 25.64 32.05 -48.53
N GLY A 2 25.66 33.37 -48.30
CA GLY A 2 26.00 33.96 -46.98
C GLY A 2 24.99 33.66 -45.86
N GLU A 3 23.69 33.87 -46.09
CA GLU A 3 22.65 33.69 -45.05
C GLU A 3 22.51 32.25 -44.56
N PHE A 4 22.61 31.26 -45.44
CA PHE A 4 22.58 29.84 -45.07
C PHE A 4 23.74 29.47 -44.13
N ARG A 5 24.94 29.98 -44.38
CA ARG A 5 26.11 29.77 -43.52
C ARG A 5 25.99 30.47 -42.17
N VAL A 6 25.23 31.56 -42.08
CA VAL A 6 24.97 32.25 -40.82
C VAL A 6 23.93 31.48 -40.00
N LYS A 7 22.81 31.08 -40.61
CA LYS A 7 21.78 30.25 -39.96
C LYS A 7 22.32 28.90 -39.49
N PHE A 8 23.17 28.25 -40.29
CA PHE A 8 23.79 26.98 -39.92
C PHE A 8 24.68 27.12 -38.68
N ARG A 9 25.54 28.15 -38.63
CA ARG A 9 26.37 28.42 -37.45
C ARG A 9 25.56 28.77 -36.20
N GLN A 10 24.45 29.49 -36.36
CA GLN A 10 23.54 29.76 -35.24
C GLN A 10 22.92 28.46 -34.72
N LEU A 11 22.48 27.56 -35.61
CA LEU A 11 21.91 26.28 -35.22
C LEU A 11 22.92 25.40 -34.46
N GLU A 12 24.18 25.38 -34.89
CA GLU A 12 25.25 24.67 -34.19
C GLU A 12 25.48 25.22 -32.77
N ALA A 13 25.45 26.55 -32.61
CA ALA A 13 25.59 27.19 -31.30
C ALA A 13 24.41 26.87 -30.37
N ASP A 14 23.17 26.92 -30.89
CA ASP A 14 21.96 26.61 -30.12
C ASP A 14 21.94 25.13 -29.66
N ILE A 15 22.41 24.21 -30.52
CA ILE A 15 22.53 22.78 -30.18
C ILE A 15 23.52 22.59 -29.03
N GLU A 16 24.67 23.27 -29.07
CA GLU A 16 25.69 23.13 -28.05
C GLU A 16 25.22 23.74 -26.71
N GLU A 17 24.50 24.85 -26.76
CA GLU A 17 23.87 25.44 -25.57
C GLU A 17 22.81 24.50 -24.96
N LEU A 18 21.98 23.86 -25.81
CA LEU A 18 20.98 22.90 -25.36
C LEU A 18 21.62 21.65 -24.72
N LYS A 19 22.72 21.14 -25.27
CA LYS A 19 23.46 20.04 -24.65
C LYS A 19 23.98 20.44 -23.28
N GLY A 20 24.59 21.61 -23.16
CA GLY A 20 25.09 22.11 -21.87
C GLY A 20 23.98 22.27 -20.83
N LYS A 21 22.80 22.78 -21.22
CA LYS A 21 21.62 22.85 -20.34
C LYS A 21 21.15 21.45 -19.92
N ASN A 22 21.14 20.49 -20.83
CA ASN A 22 20.70 19.13 -20.55
C ASN A 22 21.65 18.42 -19.56
N GLU A 23 22.97 18.56 -19.75
CA GLU A 23 23.98 18.04 -18.82
C GLU A 23 23.83 18.66 -17.42
N ALA A 24 23.58 19.96 -17.34
CA ALA A 24 23.35 20.65 -16.07
C ALA A 24 22.08 20.17 -15.36
N ILE A 25 21.00 19.91 -16.11
CA ILE A 25 19.76 19.32 -15.57
C ILE A 25 20.02 17.91 -15.05
N GLN A 26 20.75 17.08 -15.81
CA GLN A 26 21.08 15.72 -15.36
C GLN A 26 21.93 15.72 -14.10
N LYS A 27 22.92 16.60 -14.01
CA LYS A 27 23.74 16.73 -12.80
C LYS A 27 22.91 17.17 -11.59
N ARG A 28 22.01 18.15 -11.77
CA ARG A 28 21.07 18.57 -10.72
C ARG A 28 20.12 17.47 -10.29
N LEU A 29 19.64 16.64 -11.22
CA LEU A 29 18.81 15.48 -10.91
C LEU A 29 19.58 14.49 -10.03
N VAL A 30 20.82 14.16 -10.39
CA VAL A 30 21.68 13.27 -9.59
C VAL A 30 21.95 13.84 -8.18
N GLU A 31 22.27 15.12 -8.07
CA GLU A 31 22.50 15.78 -6.77
C GLU A 31 21.24 15.84 -5.92
N PHE A 32 20.08 16.12 -6.53
CA PHE A 32 18.79 16.11 -5.84
C PHE A 32 18.43 14.69 -5.37
N GLU A 33 18.73 13.68 -6.18
CA GLU A 33 18.52 12.26 -5.85
C GLU A 33 19.44 11.79 -4.72
N GLN A 34 20.71 12.19 -4.72
CA GLN A 34 21.64 11.91 -3.62
C GLN A 34 21.20 12.56 -2.31
N LYS A 35 20.68 13.81 -2.37
CA LYS A 35 20.09 14.48 -1.20
C LYS A 35 18.82 13.79 -0.69
N LEU A 36 18.03 13.19 -1.57
CA LEU A 36 16.85 12.41 -1.19
C LEU A 36 17.22 11.05 -0.59
N SER A 37 18.23 10.35 -1.13
CA SER A 37 18.65 9.04 -0.64
C SER A 37 19.35 9.09 0.72
N THR A 38 20.06 10.18 1.01
CA THR A 38 20.65 10.44 2.34
C THR A 38 19.61 10.87 3.38
N SER A 39 18.40 11.25 2.96
CA SER A 39 17.34 11.74 3.84
C SER A 39 16.22 10.74 4.10
N ALA A 40 16.05 9.65 3.35
CA ALA A 40 14.75 8.98 3.40
C ALA A 40 14.66 7.51 3.01
N ASN A 41 13.71 6.86 3.67
CA ASN A 41 13.08 5.56 3.45
C ASN A 41 12.40 5.45 2.06
N TYR A 42 13.00 5.94 0.97
CA TYR A 42 12.42 5.89 -0.38
C TYR A 42 13.30 5.08 -1.32
N THR A 43 12.69 4.18 -2.08
CA THR A 43 13.37 3.42 -3.13
C THR A 43 12.67 3.64 -4.47
N ARG A 44 13.44 3.71 -5.55
CA ARG A 44 12.91 3.61 -6.90
C ARG A 44 12.93 2.17 -7.34
N ILE A 45 11.80 1.70 -7.87
CA ILE A 45 11.72 0.41 -8.54
C ILE A 45 11.60 0.69 -10.04
N LEU A 46 12.48 0.08 -10.83
CA LEU A 46 12.37 0.07 -12.28
C LEU A 46 11.30 -0.93 -12.68
N SER A 47 10.35 -0.50 -13.49
CA SER A 47 9.50 -1.41 -14.24
C SER A 47 9.35 -0.91 -15.66
N GLY A 48 9.79 -1.75 -16.60
CA GLY A 48 9.93 -1.33 -17.98
C GLY A 48 10.75 -0.04 -18.09
N GLN A 49 10.15 1.01 -18.64
CA GLN A 49 10.74 2.34 -18.85
C GLN A 49 10.36 3.38 -17.79
N GLU A 50 9.51 3.03 -16.81
CA GLU A 50 9.04 3.96 -15.79
C GLU A 50 9.73 3.73 -14.44
N MET A 51 10.03 4.83 -13.75
CA MET A 51 10.58 4.80 -12.39
C MET A 51 9.51 5.19 -11.39
N ILE A 52 9.03 4.22 -10.60
CA ILE A 52 8.06 4.50 -9.52
C ILE A 52 8.82 4.72 -8.21
N ARG A 53 8.43 5.77 -7.47
CA ARG A 53 8.93 6.04 -6.11
C ARG A 53 8.01 5.44 -5.07
N ILE A 54 8.56 4.59 -4.20
CA ILE A 54 7.84 3.96 -3.09
C ILE A 54 8.46 4.32 -1.74
N LEU A 55 7.63 4.26 -0.68
CA LEU A 55 8.09 4.24 0.70
C LEU A 55 8.61 2.84 1.01
N ALA A 56 9.92 2.71 1.16
CA ALA A 56 10.63 1.48 1.47
C ALA A 56 11.24 1.53 2.89
N LYS A 57 11.67 0.40 3.46
CA LYS A 57 12.45 0.39 4.73
C LYS A 57 11.76 1.07 5.93
N ASN A 58 10.43 1.10 5.95
CA ASN A 58 9.66 1.49 7.13
C ASN A 58 9.62 0.31 8.14
N ASN A 59 9.13 0.54 9.35
CA ASN A 59 8.97 -0.49 10.37
C ASN A 59 7.78 -0.14 11.26
N TRP A 60 7.31 -1.10 12.07
CA TRP A 60 6.32 -0.79 13.10
C TRP A 60 6.91 0.16 14.14
N ASN A 61 6.05 1.06 14.64
CA ASN A 61 6.43 2.05 15.62
C ASN A 61 6.17 1.52 17.03
N GLN A 62 7.24 1.28 17.79
CA GLN A 62 7.12 0.76 19.16
C GLN A 62 6.36 1.70 20.11
N THR A 63 6.35 3.01 19.87
CA THR A 63 5.60 3.97 20.71
C THR A 63 4.18 4.20 20.20
N ASP A 64 3.81 3.64 19.05
CA ASP A 64 2.49 3.76 18.44
C ASP A 64 1.91 2.36 18.16
N CYS A 65 1.93 1.55 19.22
CA CYS A 65 1.63 0.13 19.27
C CYS A 65 0.84 -0.15 20.54
N HIS A 66 -0.25 -0.90 20.45
CA HIS A 66 -1.00 -1.36 21.62
C HIS A 66 -0.08 -2.17 22.55
N ASN A 67 -0.25 -2.03 23.86
CA ASN A 67 0.63 -2.62 24.88
C ASN A 67 0.61 -4.16 24.91
N GLU A 68 -0.47 -4.78 24.44
CA GLU A 68 -0.61 -6.25 24.30
C GLU A 68 -0.13 -6.79 22.94
N LEU A 69 0.47 -5.94 22.09
CA LEU A 69 1.20 -6.39 20.90
C LEU A 69 2.70 -6.38 21.20
N PHE A 70 3.37 -7.48 20.88
CA PHE A 70 4.81 -7.60 21.03
C PHE A 70 5.49 -7.48 19.66
N LEU A 71 6.44 -6.53 19.57
CA LEU A 71 7.25 -6.30 18.37
C LEU A 71 8.62 -6.95 18.53
N PHE A 72 9.01 -7.80 17.57
CA PHE A 72 10.30 -8.48 17.61
C PHE A 72 11.43 -7.55 17.15
N LYS A 73 12.50 -7.49 17.94
CA LYS A 73 13.75 -6.78 17.62
C LYS A 73 14.68 -7.64 16.76
N PRO A 74 15.62 -7.04 16.00
CA PRO A 74 15.93 -5.61 15.95
C PRO A 74 15.09 -4.82 14.93
N ASN A 75 14.45 -5.48 13.97
CA ASN A 75 13.84 -4.82 12.82
C ASN A 75 12.39 -4.34 13.05
N LEU A 76 11.70 -4.75 14.12
CA LEU A 76 10.33 -4.33 14.41
C LEU A 76 9.37 -4.54 13.21
N LEU A 77 9.55 -5.62 12.46
CA LEU A 77 8.67 -5.98 11.33
C LEU A 77 7.64 -7.04 11.71
N LYS A 78 7.98 -7.89 12.68
CA LYS A 78 7.15 -8.98 13.16
C LYS A 78 6.39 -8.58 14.42
N VAL A 79 5.11 -8.95 14.47
CA VAL A 79 4.16 -8.60 15.54
C VAL A 79 3.39 -9.85 15.95
N VAL A 80 3.24 -10.05 17.26
CA VAL A 80 2.36 -11.09 17.82
C VAL A 80 1.41 -10.48 18.85
N CYS A 81 0.16 -10.94 18.86
CA CYS A 81 -0.83 -10.60 19.85
C CYS A 81 -0.67 -11.49 21.10
N LEU A 82 -0.38 -10.87 22.25
CA LEU A 82 -0.19 -11.58 23.53
C LEU A 82 -1.37 -11.41 24.49
N GLY A 83 -2.36 -10.61 24.15
CA GLY A 83 -3.54 -10.41 24.99
C GLY A 83 -4.38 -11.68 25.11
N ALA A 84 -5.10 -11.82 26.22
CA ALA A 84 -5.90 -13.02 26.51
C ALA A 84 -7.32 -12.97 25.91
N GLU A 85 -7.83 -11.77 25.64
CA GLU A 85 -9.19 -11.55 25.14
C GLU A 85 -9.22 -11.32 23.62
N LYS A 86 -10.34 -11.69 22.97
CA LYS A 86 -10.60 -11.43 21.55
C LYS A 86 -11.03 -9.98 21.29
N VAL A 87 -10.14 -9.02 21.52
CA VAL A 87 -10.40 -7.58 21.36
C VAL A 87 -9.38 -6.93 20.43
N PRO A 88 -9.73 -5.82 19.74
CA PRO A 88 -8.83 -5.20 18.77
C PRO A 88 -7.58 -4.59 19.39
N ARG A 89 -6.43 -4.87 18.79
CA ARG A 89 -5.15 -4.28 19.14
C ARG A 89 -4.43 -3.85 17.88
N THR A 90 -4.01 -2.59 17.84
CA THR A 90 -3.44 -1.99 16.63
C THR A 90 -1.99 -1.59 16.83
N VAL A 91 -1.23 -1.67 15.74
CA VAL A 91 0.06 -0.99 15.59
C VAL A 91 0.10 -0.22 14.27
N ARG A 92 0.75 0.95 14.29
CA ARG A 92 1.03 1.78 13.11
C ARG A 92 2.51 1.78 12.79
N ALA A 93 2.83 1.99 11.51
CA ALA A 93 4.22 2.16 11.07
C ALA A 93 4.80 3.52 11.52
N LYS A 94 6.13 3.67 11.47
CA LYS A 94 6.81 4.92 11.87
C LYS A 94 6.49 6.07 10.92
N ASP A 95 6.59 5.79 9.62
CA ASP A 95 6.34 6.77 8.57
C ASP A 95 4.95 6.61 7.97
N ARG A 96 4.32 7.75 7.67
CA ARG A 96 3.05 7.83 6.94
C ARG A 96 3.26 7.87 5.43
N ALA A 97 2.16 7.78 4.70
CA ALA A 97 2.13 8.11 3.27
C ALA A 97 2.57 9.59 3.03
N PRO A 98 3.73 9.85 2.40
CA PRO A 98 4.18 11.21 2.09
C PRO A 98 3.49 11.77 0.85
N LYS A 99 3.28 13.09 0.82
CA LYS A 99 2.60 13.81 -0.27
C LYS A 99 3.27 13.69 -1.65
N ASN A 100 4.56 13.39 -1.68
CA ASN A 100 5.39 13.43 -2.89
C ASN A 100 5.67 12.03 -3.47
N LEU A 101 4.99 11.00 -2.99
CA LEU A 101 5.07 9.65 -3.55
C LEU A 101 3.90 9.38 -4.49
N GLU A 102 4.14 8.52 -5.47
CA GLU A 102 3.09 8.02 -6.36
C GLU A 102 2.38 6.85 -5.70
N ILE A 103 3.13 5.95 -5.06
CA ILE A 103 2.60 4.74 -4.44
C ILE A 103 3.19 4.55 -3.04
N VAL A 104 2.31 4.20 -2.11
CA VAL A 104 2.69 3.68 -0.78
C VAL A 104 2.12 2.29 -0.69
N TYR A 105 2.96 1.28 -0.50
CA TYR A 105 2.55 -0.11 -0.52
C TYR A 105 3.40 -0.93 0.45
N TYR A 106 2.77 -1.88 1.13
CA TYR A 106 3.43 -2.84 2.00
C TYR A 106 2.72 -4.19 1.91
N GLU A 107 3.46 -5.25 2.20
CA GLU A 107 2.93 -6.60 2.33
C GLU A 107 2.99 -7.06 3.78
N VAL A 108 2.09 -7.96 4.13
CA VAL A 108 2.03 -8.61 5.44
C VAL A 108 1.92 -10.10 5.21
N LYS A 109 2.90 -10.86 5.68
CA LYS A 109 2.85 -12.31 5.75
C LYS A 109 2.10 -12.71 7.01
N ILE A 110 1.06 -13.52 6.85
CA ILE A 110 0.31 -14.09 7.97
C ILE A 110 1.08 -15.33 8.45
N LEU A 111 1.63 -15.28 9.66
CA LEU A 111 2.40 -16.38 10.23
C LEU A 111 1.50 -17.30 11.04
N SER A 112 0.60 -16.71 11.82
CA SER A 112 -0.45 -17.38 12.55
C SER A 112 -1.71 -16.52 12.45
N ALA A 113 -2.82 -17.15 12.08
CA ALA A 113 -4.14 -16.58 12.21
C ALA A 113 -4.95 -17.60 12.99
N GLU A 114 -5.16 -17.34 14.27
CA GLU A 114 -5.97 -18.22 15.07
C GLU A 114 -7.42 -18.06 14.63
N GLN A 115 -8.03 -19.11 14.07
CA GLN A 115 -9.48 -19.12 13.85
C GLN A 115 -10.09 -20.49 14.05
N LYS A 116 -11.05 -20.52 14.97
CA LYS A 116 -12.47 -20.77 14.71
C LYS A 116 -13.25 -20.29 15.93
N ASP A 117 -14.32 -19.52 15.72
CA ASP A 117 -15.39 -19.54 16.71
C ASP A 117 -16.02 -20.94 16.73
N PHE A 118 -16.78 -21.26 17.77
CA PHE A 118 -17.35 -22.60 17.96
C PHE A 118 -18.19 -23.09 16.76
N ASP A 119 -18.71 -22.19 15.93
CA ASP A 119 -19.53 -22.47 14.74
C ASP A 119 -18.73 -22.59 13.42
N GLY A 120 -17.43 -22.36 13.44
CA GLY A 120 -16.56 -22.46 12.28
C GLY A 120 -16.59 -21.27 11.31
N THR A 121 -17.21 -20.13 11.65
CA THR A 121 -17.15 -18.94 10.79
C THR A 121 -15.76 -18.31 10.81
N GLN A 122 -15.31 -17.88 9.62
CA GLN A 122 -14.05 -17.14 9.48
C GLN A 122 -14.30 -15.68 9.88
N ASN A 123 -13.65 -15.23 10.96
CA ASN A 123 -13.92 -13.93 11.59
C ASN A 123 -13.04 -12.81 11.02
N ASP A 124 -13.44 -11.56 11.27
CA ASP A 124 -12.73 -10.33 10.91
C ASP A 124 -11.56 -10.01 11.86
N THR A 125 -10.72 -11.00 12.19
CA THR A 125 -9.74 -10.90 13.29
C THR A 125 -8.45 -10.20 12.93
N ILE A 126 -8.09 -10.18 11.64
CA ILE A 126 -6.88 -9.52 11.14
C ILE A 126 -7.29 -8.49 10.11
N GLY A 127 -7.05 -7.22 10.42
CA GLY A 127 -7.29 -6.09 9.52
C GLY A 127 -5.97 -5.49 9.06
N ILE A 128 -5.76 -5.38 7.74
CA ILE A 128 -4.56 -4.77 7.13
C ILE A 128 -5.00 -3.54 6.35
N GLY A 129 -4.45 -2.37 6.70
CA GLY A 129 -4.96 -1.12 6.13
C GLY A 129 -4.14 0.11 6.48
N PHE A 130 -4.84 1.23 6.59
CA PHE A 130 -4.26 2.51 6.95
C PHE A 130 -5.10 3.24 8.00
N ALA A 131 -4.44 3.89 8.95
CA ALA A 131 -5.07 4.64 10.03
C ALA A 131 -4.35 5.97 10.33
N PRO A 132 -5.07 7.01 10.78
CA PRO A 132 -4.47 8.21 11.33
C PRO A 132 -3.98 7.98 12.76
N LYS A 133 -3.07 8.85 13.23
CA LYS A 133 -2.58 8.82 14.62
C LYS A 133 -3.67 9.09 15.65
N SER A 134 -4.74 9.78 15.25
CA SER A 134 -5.89 10.06 16.12
C SER A 134 -6.70 8.81 16.46
N MET A 135 -6.58 7.72 15.72
CA MET A 135 -7.28 6.48 16.05
C MET A 135 -6.66 5.85 17.31
N PRO A 136 -7.46 5.56 18.35
CA PRO A 136 -6.99 4.83 19.52
C PRO A 136 -6.46 3.43 19.16
N LEU A 137 -5.46 2.94 19.89
CA LEU A 137 -4.77 1.68 19.58
C LEU A 137 -5.57 0.43 20.01
N ASP A 138 -6.60 0.60 20.82
CA ASP A 138 -7.59 -0.42 21.24
C ASP A 138 -8.80 -0.50 20.27
N ARG A 139 -8.72 0.18 19.12
CA ARG A 139 -9.72 0.17 18.05
C ARG A 139 -9.19 -0.52 16.81
N LYS A 140 -10.12 -1.08 16.04
CA LYS A 140 -9.85 -1.87 14.83
C LYS A 140 -9.78 -0.95 13.59
N VAL A 141 -8.64 -0.99 12.87
CA VAL A 141 -8.47 -0.29 11.58
C VAL A 141 -9.56 -0.76 10.60
N GLY A 142 -10.17 0.16 9.85
CA GLY A 142 -11.32 -0.09 8.98
C GLY A 142 -12.68 0.09 9.63
N THR A 143 -12.78 0.05 10.97
CA THR A 143 -14.05 0.28 11.69
C THR A 143 -14.14 1.66 12.34
N HIS A 144 -12.99 2.33 12.54
CA HIS A 144 -12.92 3.67 13.12
C HIS A 144 -12.99 4.76 12.02
N PRO A 145 -13.61 5.92 12.28
CA PRO A 145 -13.61 7.03 11.34
C PRO A 145 -12.20 7.39 10.85
N GLY A 146 -12.07 7.75 9.56
CA GLY A 146 -10.78 8.11 8.98
C GLY A 146 -9.88 6.94 8.58
N THR A 147 -10.36 5.70 8.67
CA THR A 147 -9.59 4.48 8.37
C THR A 147 -10.18 3.66 7.24
N PHE A 148 -9.36 2.74 6.69
CA PHE A 148 -9.84 1.62 5.90
C PHE A 148 -8.93 0.39 6.12
N ALA A 149 -9.47 -0.80 5.91
CA ALA A 149 -8.73 -2.05 5.98
C ALA A 149 -9.39 -3.18 5.19
N TYR A 150 -8.56 -4.11 4.73
CA TYR A 150 -8.94 -5.40 4.18
C TYR A 150 -8.78 -6.47 5.27
N PHE A 151 -9.81 -7.29 5.44
CA PHE A 151 -9.92 -8.28 6.50
C PHE A 151 -9.77 -9.70 5.97
N ASN A 152 -9.31 -10.59 6.84
CA ASN A 152 -9.16 -12.02 6.57
C ASN A 152 -10.46 -12.71 6.15
N ASP A 153 -11.62 -12.18 6.56
CA ASP A 153 -12.93 -12.65 6.11
C ASP A 153 -13.26 -12.31 4.63
N GLY A 154 -12.36 -11.59 3.94
CA GLY A 154 -12.47 -11.21 2.54
C GLY A 154 -13.06 -9.82 2.31
N ASN A 155 -13.51 -9.11 3.36
CA ASN A 155 -14.20 -7.83 3.22
C ASN A 155 -13.27 -6.64 3.39
N VAL A 156 -13.59 -5.54 2.70
CA VAL A 156 -12.93 -4.25 2.88
C VAL A 156 -13.87 -3.33 3.64
N ARG A 157 -13.43 -2.82 4.79
CA ARG A 157 -14.21 -1.89 5.61
C ARG A 157 -13.47 -0.56 5.70
N GLY A 158 -14.20 0.54 5.74
CA GLY A 158 -13.59 1.84 5.93
C GLY A 158 -14.56 2.99 5.76
N HIS A 159 -14.31 4.05 6.51
CA HIS A 159 -15.07 5.31 6.46
C HIS A 159 -14.46 6.31 5.47
N ARG A 160 -13.34 5.94 4.84
CA ARG A 160 -12.65 6.73 3.80
C ARG A 160 -12.73 6.09 2.41
N ILE A 161 -13.53 5.05 2.25
CA ILE A 161 -13.70 4.35 0.98
C ILE A 161 -14.84 4.99 0.21
N VAL A 162 -14.60 5.31 -1.06
CA VAL A 162 -15.64 5.58 -2.05
C VAL A 162 -15.80 4.33 -2.91
N GLY A 163 -17.01 3.76 -2.94
CA GLY A 163 -17.33 2.50 -3.62
C GLY A 163 -18.03 1.48 -2.73
N SER A 164 -18.46 0.35 -3.29
CA SER A 164 -19.10 -0.72 -2.51
C SER A 164 -18.07 -1.41 -1.61
N THR A 165 -18.32 -1.39 -0.30
CA THR A 165 -17.48 -2.01 0.75
C THR A 165 -17.77 -3.50 0.93
N LYS A 166 -18.86 -4.02 0.35
CA LYS A 166 -19.15 -5.46 0.30
C LYS A 166 -18.49 -6.09 -0.90
N GLN A 167 -17.18 -6.23 -0.84
CA GLN A 167 -16.42 -6.99 -1.81
C GLN A 167 -16.11 -8.33 -1.16
N ASN A 168 -16.74 -9.42 -1.61
CA ASN A 168 -16.33 -10.77 -1.27
C ASN A 168 -15.00 -11.06 -1.99
N LEU A 169 -13.94 -10.32 -1.65
CA LEU A 169 -12.60 -10.60 -2.14
C LEU A 169 -12.14 -11.94 -1.56
N ALA A 170 -11.01 -12.44 -2.06
CA ALA A 170 -10.44 -13.67 -1.52
C ALA A 170 -10.31 -13.56 0.01
N LYS A 171 -10.58 -14.63 0.74
CA LYS A 171 -10.25 -14.68 2.17
C LYS A 171 -8.77 -14.96 2.33
N PHE A 172 -8.18 -14.68 3.49
CA PHE A 172 -6.77 -15.01 3.75
C PHE A 172 -6.55 -15.57 5.15
N ASP A 173 -5.50 -16.38 5.28
CA ASP A 173 -5.18 -17.12 6.50
C ASP A 173 -3.66 -17.31 6.65
N ALA A 174 -3.22 -18.06 7.65
CA ALA A 174 -1.83 -18.42 7.88
C ALA A 174 -1.16 -18.98 6.61
N GLY A 175 0.01 -18.45 6.28
CA GLY A 175 0.77 -18.77 5.07
C GLY A 175 0.57 -17.80 3.92
N ASP A 176 -0.52 -17.01 3.91
CA ASP A 176 -0.77 -16.02 2.87
C ASP A 176 0.11 -14.77 3.02
N VAL A 177 0.40 -14.12 1.89
CA VAL A 177 1.00 -12.77 1.84
C VAL A 177 -0.05 -11.81 1.31
N VAL A 178 -0.40 -10.80 2.09
CA VAL A 178 -1.44 -9.82 1.77
C VAL A 178 -0.83 -8.45 1.61
N GLY A 179 -1.07 -7.80 0.47
CA GLY A 179 -0.60 -6.45 0.21
C GLY A 179 -1.68 -5.41 0.38
N CYS A 180 -1.30 -4.25 0.91
CA CYS A 180 -2.15 -3.07 0.99
C CYS A 180 -1.37 -1.82 0.60
N GLY A 181 -1.95 -0.99 -0.25
CA GLY A 181 -1.33 0.25 -0.66
C GLY A 181 -2.30 1.28 -1.22
N LEU A 182 -1.74 2.44 -1.53
CA LEU A 182 -2.42 3.61 -2.02
C LEU A 182 -1.65 4.12 -3.24
N ASN A 183 -2.34 4.23 -4.38
CA ASN A 183 -1.89 5.08 -5.47
C ASN A 183 -2.32 6.51 -5.14
N LEU A 184 -1.37 7.35 -4.76
CA LEU A 184 -1.62 8.72 -4.32
C LEU A 184 -2.00 9.64 -5.49
N THR A 185 -1.68 9.25 -6.73
CA THR A 185 -2.05 9.97 -7.95
C THR A 185 -3.49 9.65 -8.36
N SER A 186 -3.82 8.37 -8.57
CA SER A 186 -5.17 7.94 -9.00
C SER A 186 -6.18 7.86 -7.87
N LYS A 187 -5.72 7.93 -6.61
CA LYS A 187 -6.50 7.73 -5.38
C LYS A 187 -7.03 6.30 -5.20
N GLU A 188 -6.47 5.35 -5.93
CA GLU A 188 -6.87 3.95 -5.87
C GLU A 188 -6.24 3.23 -4.68
N ILE A 189 -6.98 2.28 -4.09
CA ILE A 189 -6.50 1.35 -3.08
C ILE A 189 -5.99 0.08 -3.76
N ILE A 190 -4.75 -0.27 -3.46
CA ILE A 190 -4.05 -1.45 -3.96
C ILE A 190 -4.18 -2.58 -2.95
N LEU A 191 -4.93 -3.63 -3.28
CA LEU A 191 -5.06 -4.84 -2.46
C LEU A 191 -4.56 -6.05 -3.24
N THR A 192 -3.71 -6.86 -2.63
CA THR A 192 -3.17 -8.06 -3.26
C THR A 192 -3.20 -9.24 -2.32
N LYS A 193 -3.24 -10.44 -2.89
CA LYS A 193 -3.03 -11.69 -2.17
C LYS A 193 -2.06 -12.54 -2.98
N ASN A 194 -1.01 -13.02 -2.33
CA ASN A 194 -0.03 -13.94 -2.89
C ASN A 194 0.57 -13.51 -4.23
N GLY A 195 0.78 -12.20 -4.41
CA GLY A 195 1.34 -11.63 -5.64
C GLY A 195 0.30 -11.35 -6.73
N GLU A 196 -0.99 -11.56 -6.47
CA GLU A 196 -2.08 -11.25 -7.40
C GLU A 196 -2.90 -10.07 -6.91
N ARG A 197 -3.26 -9.16 -7.83
CA ARG A 197 -4.09 -8.00 -7.53
C ARG A 197 -5.55 -8.43 -7.36
N LEU A 198 -6.18 -8.00 -6.26
CA LEU A 198 -7.60 -8.22 -6.00
C LEU A 198 -8.43 -7.12 -6.67
N GLY A 199 -9.65 -7.46 -7.11
CA GLY A 199 -10.60 -6.51 -7.69
C GLY A 199 -10.44 -6.20 -9.18
N LYS A 200 -9.35 -6.64 -9.82
CA LYS A 200 -9.24 -6.71 -11.30
C LYS A 200 -9.63 -8.10 -11.78
N LYS A 201 -10.80 -8.25 -12.41
CA LYS A 201 -11.06 -9.40 -13.27
C LYS A 201 -11.08 -8.94 -14.73
N GLU A 202 -9.95 -9.04 -15.40
CA GLU A 202 -9.95 -9.23 -16.85
C GLU A 202 -10.28 -10.71 -17.10
N GLN A 203 -11.57 -11.07 -17.13
CA GLN A 203 -11.97 -12.32 -17.77
C GLN A 203 -12.65 -12.01 -19.10
N PRO A 204 -12.18 -12.57 -20.23
CA PRO A 204 -12.91 -12.48 -21.48
C PRO A 204 -14.23 -13.24 -21.31
N TYR A 205 -15.29 -12.63 -21.84
CA TYR A 205 -16.64 -13.19 -21.92
C TYR A 205 -16.65 -14.69 -22.25
N HIS A 206 -17.11 -15.54 -21.33
CA HIS A 206 -17.87 -16.72 -21.70
C HIS A 206 -19.19 -16.72 -20.94
N ARG A 207 -20.13 -16.00 -21.53
CA ARG A 207 -21.48 -15.78 -21.04
C ARG A 207 -22.36 -16.95 -21.48
N PHE A 208 -22.44 -18.02 -20.68
CA PHE A 208 -23.68 -18.81 -20.62
C PHE A 208 -24.57 -18.12 -19.58
N ILE A 209 -25.57 -17.39 -20.07
CA ILE A 209 -26.54 -16.68 -19.23
C ILE A 209 -27.54 -17.71 -18.70
N SER A 210 -27.61 -17.87 -17.39
CA SER A 210 -28.88 -18.20 -16.74
C SER A 210 -29.41 -16.94 -16.07
N SER A 211 -30.65 -16.63 -16.42
CA SER A 211 -31.41 -15.44 -16.04
C SER A 211 -31.79 -15.47 -14.55
N HIS A 212 -31.75 -14.30 -13.91
CA HIS A 212 -32.80 -13.72 -13.03
C HIS A 212 -32.30 -12.74 -11.96
N TYR A 213 -30.99 -12.50 -11.85
CA TYR A 213 -30.48 -11.34 -11.10
C TYR A 213 -29.41 -10.63 -11.94
N GLY A 214 -29.54 -9.31 -12.07
CA GLY A 214 -28.69 -8.49 -12.93
C GLY A 214 -27.21 -8.61 -12.55
N ASN A 215 -26.41 -9.13 -13.47
CA ASN A 215 -24.96 -9.08 -13.38
C ASN A 215 -24.48 -7.73 -13.88
N GLU A 216 -24.40 -6.73 -13.00
CA GLU A 216 -23.49 -5.62 -13.23
C GLU A 216 -22.06 -6.12 -12.99
N LEU A 217 -21.26 -6.11 -14.05
CA LEU A 217 -19.81 -6.22 -13.96
C LEU A 217 -19.34 -4.99 -13.19
N ILE A 218 -19.14 -5.13 -11.88
CA ILE A 218 -18.62 -4.03 -11.06
C ILE A 218 -17.12 -3.98 -11.30
N ASP A 219 -16.68 -2.97 -12.01
CA ASP A 219 -15.28 -2.55 -12.07
C ASP A 219 -14.92 -2.09 -10.64
N SER A 220 -14.48 -3.03 -9.80
CA SER A 220 -14.42 -2.87 -8.33
C SER A 220 -13.19 -2.10 -7.86
N ASN A 221 -12.83 -1.02 -8.55
CA ASN A 221 -11.76 -0.14 -8.10
C ASN A 221 -12.21 0.58 -6.82
N LEU A 222 -11.48 0.33 -5.72
CA LEU A 222 -11.67 1.00 -4.45
C LEU A 222 -10.87 2.30 -4.46
N PHE A 223 -11.50 3.42 -4.09
CA PHE A 223 -10.83 4.71 -4.01
C PHE A 223 -10.86 5.24 -2.57
N PHE A 224 -9.83 5.99 -2.19
CA PHE A 224 -9.81 6.71 -0.92
C PHE A 224 -10.12 8.20 -1.11
N ALA A 225 -10.76 8.82 -0.13
CA ALA A 225 -11.06 10.25 -0.16
C ALA A 225 -9.76 11.10 -0.13
N SER A 226 -9.60 12.01 -1.11
CA SER A 226 -8.30 12.62 -1.47
C SER A 226 -7.73 13.63 -0.47
N LYS A 227 -8.56 14.40 0.24
CA LYS A 227 -8.14 15.51 1.13
C LYS A 227 -7.43 15.08 2.42
N ASP A 228 -7.20 13.79 2.56
CA ASP A 228 -7.22 13.12 3.86
C ASP A 228 -6.12 12.04 4.00
N ALA A 229 -5.38 11.75 2.92
CA ALA A 229 -4.28 10.78 2.93
C ALA A 229 -3.01 11.28 3.63
N ASP A 230 -2.93 12.58 3.87
CA ASP A 230 -1.75 13.26 4.44
C ASP A 230 -1.37 12.78 5.86
N ASP A 231 -2.26 12.04 6.53
CA ASP A 231 -2.04 11.51 7.87
C ASP A 231 -2.27 9.99 7.96
N LEU A 232 -2.26 9.27 6.84
CA LEU A 232 -2.48 7.82 6.85
C LEU A 232 -1.17 7.05 7.02
N TYR A 233 -1.11 6.25 8.09
CA TYR A 233 -0.02 5.33 8.38
C TYR A 233 -0.43 3.91 8.01
N PRO A 234 0.46 3.09 7.40
CA PRO A 234 0.28 1.65 7.36
C PRO A 234 -0.04 1.13 8.76
N ALA A 235 -1.06 0.28 8.87
CA ALA A 235 -1.57 -0.18 10.14
C ALA A 235 -2.12 -1.61 10.03
N ILE A 236 -1.92 -2.37 11.10
CA ILE A 236 -2.55 -3.68 11.28
C ILE A 236 -3.34 -3.70 12.59
N SER A 237 -4.47 -4.39 12.60
CA SER A 237 -5.18 -4.77 13.82
C SER A 237 -5.21 -6.28 13.95
N LEU A 238 -4.83 -6.79 15.12
CA LEU A 238 -4.94 -8.19 15.51
C LEU A 238 -5.93 -8.31 16.66
N ASN A 239 -6.82 -9.29 16.60
CA ASN A 239 -7.86 -9.48 17.61
C ASN A 239 -7.59 -10.67 18.51
N ASN A 240 -7.14 -11.79 17.94
CA ASN A 240 -7.06 -13.03 18.69
C ASN A 240 -5.70 -13.16 19.38
N PRO A 241 -5.65 -13.79 20.57
CA PRO A 241 -4.40 -14.27 21.13
C PRO A 241 -3.63 -15.10 20.09
N GLY A 242 -2.32 -14.97 20.02
CA GLY A 242 -1.50 -15.80 19.13
C GLY A 242 -1.53 -15.44 17.64
N ASP A 243 -2.39 -14.50 17.21
CA ASP A 243 -2.29 -13.92 15.87
C ASP A 243 -0.90 -13.32 15.69
N GLU A 244 -0.22 -13.72 14.61
CA GLU A 244 1.18 -13.37 14.35
C GLU A 244 1.37 -13.02 12.88
N VAL A 245 2.02 -11.88 12.62
CA VAL A 245 2.26 -11.40 11.26
C VAL A 245 3.66 -10.78 11.13
N GLU A 246 4.15 -10.72 9.89
CA GLU A 246 5.42 -10.07 9.55
C GLU A 246 5.23 -9.12 8.37
N ALA A 247 5.60 -7.86 8.56
CA ALA A 247 5.49 -6.83 7.54
C ALA A 247 6.72 -6.79 6.63
N ASN A 248 6.47 -6.51 5.36
CA ASN A 248 7.45 -6.17 4.36
C ASN A 248 7.10 -4.80 3.80
N PHE A 249 7.87 -3.79 4.22
CA PHE A 249 7.77 -2.43 3.68
C PHE A 249 8.61 -2.24 2.43
N GLY A 250 9.03 -3.31 1.75
CA GLY A 250 9.75 -3.26 0.49
C GLY A 250 11.26 -3.02 0.63
N PRO A 251 11.95 -2.86 -0.52
CA PRO A 251 11.37 -2.67 -1.86
C PRO A 251 10.97 -3.98 -2.58
N ASN A 252 11.38 -5.13 -2.07
CA ASN A 252 11.14 -6.41 -2.74
C ASN A 252 9.83 -7.01 -2.27
N PHE A 253 8.80 -7.01 -3.13
CA PHE A 253 7.47 -7.54 -2.84
C PHE A 253 7.19 -8.83 -3.60
N LYS A 254 6.21 -9.60 -3.15
CA LYS A 254 5.66 -10.73 -3.91
C LYS A 254 4.80 -10.24 -5.07
N TYR A 255 4.04 -9.16 -4.88
CA TYR A 255 3.35 -8.47 -5.97
C TYR A 255 4.29 -7.57 -6.75
N THR A 256 4.27 -7.71 -8.08
CA THR A 256 4.85 -6.70 -8.96
C THR A 256 3.88 -5.52 -9.01
N LEU A 257 4.31 -4.35 -8.56
CA LEU A 257 3.46 -3.14 -8.47
C LEU A 257 2.94 -2.62 -9.83
N ILE A 258 3.29 -3.30 -10.93
CA ILE A 258 3.23 -2.84 -12.31
C ILE A 258 2.95 -4.05 -13.20
#